data_AF-A0AAV9VPR6-F1
#
_entry.id   AF-A0AAV9VPR6-F1
#
_cell.length_a   1.000
_cell.length_b   1.000
_cell.length_c   1.000
_cell.angle_alpha   90.00
_cell.angle_beta   90.00
_cell.angle_gamma   90.00
#
_symmetry.space_group_name_H-M   'P 1'
#
loop_
_entity.id
_entity.type
_entity.pdbx_description
1 polymer ?
#
loop_
_entity_poly.entity_id
_entity_poly.type
_entity_poly.pdbx_seq_one_letter_code
_entity_poly.pdbx_strand_id
1 'polypeptide(L)'
;MSNATPAAGSSATSQAAEKVDNELRSVIQSLYEIAVSTYRNDGPNPGDILINQVKDLITKFDHLQAAGQGVNDLCIPREVIGYVEHGRNPDIYTREFVELVIKQNQYLNGKQRAFQDFRDILAEHINTTFPELRGDVDQVLENTGGRRNVARLPAITDSTSSITGDPGKAPTGDGSGGIAASQASSVPVNGVMKMSISGSGRDEPTPTA
;
A
#
# COMPACT_ATOMS: atom_id res chain seq x y z
N MET A 1 -24.77 -8.74 7.44
CA MET A 1 -23.97 -8.67 6.20
C MET A 1 -24.33 -7.36 5.52
N SER A 2 -23.55 -6.33 5.79
CA SER A 2 -23.81 -4.94 5.37
C SER A 2 -23.31 -4.76 3.95
N ASN A 3 -24.24 -4.46 3.04
CA ASN A 3 -23.99 -4.34 1.62
C ASN A 3 -22.98 -3.21 1.35
N ALA A 4 -21.89 -3.52 0.65
CA ALA A 4 -20.94 -2.53 0.15
C ALA A 4 -21.59 -1.75 -1.01
N THR A 5 -21.89 -0.47 -0.78
CA THR A 5 -22.31 0.46 -1.84
C THR A 5 -21.16 0.67 -2.83
N PRO A 6 -21.36 0.46 -4.15
CA PRO A 6 -20.29 0.59 -5.13
C PRO A 6 -20.13 2.06 -5.60
N ALA A 7 -18.92 2.58 -5.48
CA ALA A 7 -18.13 3.27 -6.52
C ALA A 7 -18.73 4.42 -7.39
N ALA A 8 -19.79 5.12 -7.02
CA ALA A 8 -20.32 6.24 -7.85
C ALA A 8 -19.48 7.54 -7.82
N GLY A 9 -18.65 7.76 -6.79
CA GLY A 9 -17.87 9.01 -6.64
C GLY A 9 -16.62 9.12 -7.54
N SER A 10 -16.05 8.00 -7.97
CA SER A 10 -14.78 7.99 -8.72
C SER A 10 -14.93 8.42 -10.17
N SER A 11 -16.07 8.16 -10.81
CA SER A 11 -16.28 8.48 -12.23
C SER A 11 -16.52 9.96 -12.47
N ALA A 12 -17.24 10.64 -11.56
CA ALA A 12 -17.52 12.07 -11.66
C ALA A 12 -16.23 12.91 -11.52
N THR A 13 -15.36 12.57 -10.56
CA THR A 13 -14.07 13.24 -10.39
C THR A 13 -13.13 12.99 -11.57
N SER A 14 -13.14 11.77 -12.13
CA SER A 14 -12.37 11.46 -13.35
C SER A 14 -12.81 12.31 -14.54
N GLN A 15 -14.12 12.43 -14.77
CA GLN A 15 -14.66 13.27 -15.86
C GLN A 15 -14.36 14.76 -15.65
N ALA A 16 -14.41 15.24 -14.40
CA ALA A 16 -14.01 16.61 -14.09
C ALA A 16 -12.51 16.84 -14.35
N ALA A 17 -11.65 15.89 -14.00
CA ALA A 17 -10.21 15.95 -14.29
C ALA A 17 -9.92 15.91 -15.80
N GLU A 18 -10.62 15.08 -16.57
CA GLU A 18 -10.53 15.04 -18.04
C GLU A 18 -10.94 16.38 -18.66
N LYS A 19 -11.99 17.02 -18.15
CA LYS A 19 -12.40 18.35 -18.59
C LYS A 19 -11.30 19.40 -18.33
N VAL A 20 -10.68 19.37 -17.14
CA VAL A 20 -9.55 20.25 -16.81
C VAL A 20 -8.35 19.99 -17.74
N ASP A 21 -8.00 18.74 -18.02
CA ASP A 21 -6.90 18.39 -18.94
C ASP A 21 -7.15 18.96 -20.36
N ASN A 22 -8.38 18.84 -20.85
CA ASN A 22 -8.75 19.37 -22.17
C ASN A 22 -8.63 20.91 -22.24
N GLU A 23 -9.12 21.62 -21.23
CA GLU A 23 -8.99 23.09 -21.16
C GLU A 23 -7.51 23.50 -21.01
N LEU A 24 -6.72 22.76 -20.23
CA LEU A 24 -5.28 23.02 -20.06
C LEU A 24 -4.51 22.85 -21.38
N ARG A 25 -4.81 21.79 -22.15
CA ARG A 25 -4.26 21.61 -23.52
C ARG A 25 -4.65 22.75 -24.45
N SER A 26 -5.89 23.21 -24.38
CA SER A 26 -6.40 24.34 -25.16
C SER A 26 -5.63 25.65 -24.86
N VAL A 27 -5.36 25.92 -23.58
CA VAL A 27 -4.55 27.07 -23.14
C VAL A 27 -3.10 26.96 -23.63
N ILE A 28 -2.46 25.80 -23.48
CA ILE A 28 -1.07 25.58 -23.96
C ILE A 28 -0.98 25.78 -25.47
N GLN A 29 -1.96 25.26 -26.22
CA GLN A 29 -2.04 25.43 -27.66
C GLN A 29 -2.18 26.91 -28.05
N SER A 30 -3.03 27.68 -27.37
CA SER A 30 -3.15 29.13 -27.58
C SER A 30 -1.85 29.89 -27.28
N LEU A 31 -1.14 29.54 -26.21
CA LEU A 31 0.15 30.15 -25.89
C LEU A 31 1.20 29.87 -26.98
N TYR A 32 1.20 28.64 -27.50
CA TYR A 32 2.08 28.25 -28.61
C TYR A 32 1.73 29.02 -29.89
N GLU A 33 0.46 29.13 -30.24
CA GLU A 33 0.00 29.89 -31.42
C GLU A 33 0.38 31.37 -31.34
N ILE A 34 0.26 31.99 -30.16
CA ILE A 34 0.71 33.38 -29.93
C ILE A 34 2.23 33.48 -30.07
N ALA A 35 3.00 32.54 -29.52
CA ALA A 35 4.46 32.53 -29.67
C ALA A 35 4.90 32.41 -31.14
N VAL A 36 4.21 31.58 -31.93
CA VAL A 36 4.50 31.44 -33.37
C VAL A 36 4.04 32.68 -34.14
N SER A 37 2.87 33.23 -33.83
CA SER A 37 2.30 34.41 -34.51
C SER A 37 3.13 35.66 -34.26
N THR A 38 3.69 35.81 -33.06
CA THR A 38 4.60 36.93 -32.73
C THR A 38 5.95 36.81 -33.47
N TYR A 39 6.44 35.59 -33.69
CA TYR A 39 7.66 35.34 -34.47
C TYR A 39 7.45 35.55 -35.97
N ARG A 40 6.32 35.10 -36.52
CA ARG A 40 5.98 35.16 -37.94
C ARG A 40 5.01 36.31 -38.25
N ASN A 41 5.49 37.53 -38.04
CA ASN A 41 4.69 38.76 -38.15
C ASN A 41 4.64 39.36 -39.57
N ASP A 42 4.78 38.53 -40.61
CA ASP A 42 4.87 38.95 -42.03
C ASP A 42 3.51 39.10 -42.74
N GLY A 43 2.41 38.81 -42.06
CA GLY A 43 1.05 38.90 -42.60
C GLY A 43 0.41 40.30 -42.56
N PRO A 44 -0.70 40.52 -43.30
CA PRO A 44 -1.49 41.76 -43.21
C PRO A 44 -2.21 41.86 -41.86
N ASN A 45 -2.19 43.03 -41.22
CA ASN A 45 -2.82 43.33 -39.92
C ASN A 45 -2.43 42.39 -38.76
N PRO A 46 -1.12 42.24 -38.47
CA PRO A 46 -0.64 41.35 -37.40
C PRO A 46 -1.19 41.71 -36.01
N GLY A 47 -1.40 43.01 -35.76
CA GLY A 47 -1.89 43.50 -34.46
C GLY A 47 -3.29 43.00 -34.12
N ASP A 48 -4.22 43.01 -35.07
CA ASP A 48 -5.60 42.61 -34.82
C ASP A 48 -5.71 41.10 -34.55
N ILE A 49 -4.90 40.30 -35.24
CA ILE A 49 -4.83 38.84 -35.03
C ILE A 49 -4.32 38.54 -33.61
N LEU A 50 -3.23 39.19 -33.18
CA LEU A 50 -2.68 39.01 -31.84
C LEU A 50 -3.67 39.46 -30.76
N ILE A 51 -4.36 40.58 -30.95
CA ILE A 51 -5.38 41.05 -30.00
C ILE A 51 -6.52 40.03 -29.86
N ASN A 52 -6.97 39.44 -30.97
CA ASN A 52 -8.01 38.42 -30.95
C ASN A 52 -7.53 37.13 -30.29
N GLN A 53 -6.28 36.70 -30.53
CA GLN A 53 -5.69 35.54 -29.85
C GLN A 53 -5.54 35.76 -28.34
N VAL A 54 -5.15 36.97 -27.91
CA VAL A 54 -5.07 37.30 -26.48
C VAL A 54 -6.46 37.30 -25.84
N LYS A 55 -7.49 37.81 -26.52
CA LYS A 55 -8.88 37.74 -26.05
C LYS A 55 -9.35 36.29 -25.90
N ASP A 56 -9.06 35.44 -26.89
CA ASP A 56 -9.37 34.00 -26.85
C ASP A 56 -8.64 33.30 -25.69
N LEU A 57 -7.36 33.64 -25.46
CA LEU A 57 -6.59 33.14 -24.32
C LEU A 57 -7.23 33.50 -22.98
N ILE A 58 -7.69 34.75 -22.80
CA ILE A 58 -8.37 35.18 -21.58
C ILE A 58 -9.65 34.35 -21.35
N THR A 59 -10.46 34.16 -22.40
CA THR A 59 -11.67 33.31 -22.32
C THR A 59 -11.34 31.86 -21.96
N LYS A 60 -10.24 31.31 -22.51
CA LYS A 60 -9.77 29.95 -22.16
C LYS A 60 -9.30 29.85 -20.70
N PHE A 61 -8.66 30.88 -20.15
CA PHE A 61 -8.32 30.92 -18.72
C PHE A 61 -9.57 30.96 -17.82
N ASP A 62 -10.61 31.71 -18.22
CA ASP A 62 -11.90 31.70 -17.49
C ASP A 62 -12.55 30.31 -17.50
N HIS A 63 -12.52 29.62 -18.65
CA HIS A 63 -13.02 28.26 -18.78
C HIS A 63 -12.21 27.26 -17.93
N LEU A 64 -10.88 27.38 -17.91
CA LEU A 64 -10.01 26.57 -17.07
C LEU A 64 -10.30 26.79 -15.58
N GLN A 65 -10.51 28.03 -15.16
CA GLN A 65 -10.85 28.33 -13.76
C GLN A 65 -12.22 27.76 -13.37
N ALA A 66 -13.21 27.83 -14.26
CA ALA A 66 -14.51 27.19 -14.05
C ALA A 66 -14.42 25.66 -14.00
N ALA A 67 -13.58 25.06 -14.85
CA ALA A 67 -13.34 23.61 -14.84
C ALA A 67 -12.61 23.16 -13.55
N GLY A 68 -11.65 23.96 -13.06
CA GLY A 68 -10.89 23.67 -11.85
C GLY A 68 -11.74 23.56 -10.59
N GLN A 69 -12.88 24.27 -10.52
CA GLN A 69 -13.81 24.15 -9.39
C GLN A 69 -14.42 22.75 -9.24
N GLY A 70 -14.46 21.97 -10.33
CA GLY A 70 -14.95 20.59 -10.32
C GLY A 70 -13.95 19.57 -9.74
N VAL A 71 -12.71 19.97 -9.46
CA VAL A 71 -11.62 19.08 -9.01
C VAL A 71 -11.13 19.44 -7.60
N ASN A 72 -11.84 20.33 -6.89
CA ASN A 72 -11.46 20.76 -5.54
C ASN A 72 -11.39 19.62 -4.51
N ASP A 73 -12.12 18.52 -4.74
CA ASP A 73 -12.10 17.33 -3.88
C ASP A 73 -10.80 16.50 -4.01
N LEU A 74 -9.96 16.80 -5.00
CA LEU A 74 -8.68 16.13 -5.21
C LEU A 74 -7.61 16.67 -4.27
N CYS A 75 -7.33 15.92 -3.20
CA CYS A 75 -6.23 16.22 -2.29
C CYS A 75 -4.89 15.80 -2.90
N ILE A 76 -4.00 16.77 -3.13
CA ILE A 76 -2.64 16.53 -3.62
C ILE A 76 -1.65 16.75 -2.46
N PRO A 77 -0.76 15.77 -2.14
CA PRO A 77 0.30 15.97 -1.16
C PRO A 77 1.22 17.12 -1.58
N ARG A 78 1.61 17.99 -0.63
CA ARG A 78 2.47 19.15 -0.93
C ARG A 78 3.84 18.75 -1.45
N GLU A 79 4.32 17.58 -1.05
CA GLU A 79 5.57 17.00 -1.51
C GLU A 79 5.55 16.79 -3.04
N VAL A 80 4.40 16.39 -3.61
CA VAL A 80 4.25 16.18 -5.06
C VAL A 80 4.38 17.50 -5.84
N ILE A 81 3.93 18.62 -5.27
CA ILE A 81 4.08 19.95 -5.88
C ILE A 81 5.57 20.26 -6.07
N GLY A 82 6.39 19.97 -5.05
CA GLY A 82 7.84 20.11 -5.15
C GLY A 82 8.46 19.26 -6.26
N TYR A 83 7.94 18.06 -6.54
CA TYR A 83 8.45 17.25 -7.66
C TYR A 83 8.20 17.93 -9.00
N VAL A 84 7.00 18.50 -9.20
CA VAL A 84 6.63 19.21 -10.43
C VAL A 84 7.45 20.50 -10.60
N GLU A 85 7.65 21.28 -9.54
CA GLU A 85 8.46 22.51 -9.58
C GLU A 85 9.91 22.28 -10.00
N HIS A 86 10.51 21.15 -9.60
CA HIS A 86 11.88 20.77 -9.97
C HIS A 86 11.96 19.97 -11.29
N GLY A 87 10.84 19.79 -12.00
CA GLY A 87 10.79 19.02 -13.24
C GLY A 87 10.99 17.51 -13.07
N ARG A 88 10.81 16.97 -11.86
CA ARG A 88 10.91 15.53 -11.57
C ARG A 88 9.55 14.87 -11.79
N ASN A 89 9.54 13.63 -12.30
CA ASN A 89 8.30 12.88 -12.48
C ASN A 89 7.61 12.64 -11.11
N PRO A 90 6.36 13.09 -10.92
CA PRO A 90 5.61 12.85 -9.68
C PRO A 90 5.36 11.37 -9.36
N ASP A 91 5.41 10.46 -10.35
CA ASP A 91 5.30 9.01 -10.11
C ASP A 91 6.44 8.46 -9.24
N ILE A 92 7.56 9.18 -9.18
CA ILE A 92 8.67 8.77 -8.33
C ILE A 92 8.30 8.95 -6.85
N TYR A 93 7.52 9.99 -6.50
CA TYR A 93 7.02 10.16 -5.14
C TYR A 93 6.14 8.98 -4.71
N THR A 94 5.21 8.55 -5.56
CA THR A 94 4.32 7.43 -5.23
C THR A 94 5.10 6.12 -5.08
N ARG A 95 6.10 5.90 -5.94
CA ARG A 95 7.03 4.77 -5.81
C ARG A 95 7.79 4.82 -4.47
N GLU A 96 8.45 5.92 -4.16
CA GLU A 96 9.22 6.10 -2.92
C GLU A 96 8.32 5.94 -1.68
N PHE A 97 7.08 6.43 -1.74
CA PHE A 97 6.11 6.28 -0.67
C PHE A 97 5.75 4.81 -0.42
N VAL A 98 5.48 4.04 -1.48
CA VAL A 98 5.18 2.60 -1.35
C VAL A 98 6.40 1.84 -0.82
N GLU A 99 7.61 2.14 -1.32
CA GLU A 99 8.85 1.54 -0.83
C GLU A 99 9.08 1.84 0.67
N LEU A 100 8.82 3.07 1.10
CA LEU A 100 8.89 3.48 2.49
C LEU A 100 7.87 2.74 3.36
N VAL A 101 6.62 2.61 2.90
CA VAL A 101 5.56 1.89 3.63
C VAL A 101 5.92 0.42 3.80
N ILE A 102 6.45 -0.23 2.77
CA ILE A 102 6.90 -1.63 2.85
C ILE A 102 8.03 -1.77 3.87
N LYS A 103 9.06 -0.92 3.76
CA LYS A 103 10.20 -0.91 4.69
C LYS A 103 9.74 -0.69 6.13
N GLN A 104 8.85 0.27 6.35
CA GLN A 104 8.35 0.60 7.69
C GLN A 104 7.48 -0.52 8.26
N ASN A 105 6.63 -1.15 7.46
CA ASN A 105 5.82 -2.28 7.89
C ASN A 105 6.71 -3.47 8.30
N GLN A 106 7.72 -3.81 7.49
CA GLN A 106 8.69 -4.85 7.84
C GLN A 106 9.47 -4.51 9.12
N TYR A 107 9.93 -3.26 9.25
CA TYR A 107 10.63 -2.79 10.43
C TYR A 107 9.77 -2.89 11.70
N LEU A 108 8.51 -2.45 11.65
CA LEU A 108 7.58 -2.52 12.76
C LEU A 108 7.24 -3.98 13.14
N ASN A 109 7.03 -4.85 12.15
CA ASN A 109 6.83 -6.28 12.40
C ASN A 109 8.05 -6.94 13.04
N GLY A 110 9.26 -6.58 12.59
CA GLY A 110 10.51 -7.06 13.20
C GLY A 110 10.64 -6.58 14.65
N LYS A 111 10.36 -5.31 14.91
CA LYS A 111 10.36 -4.72 16.26
C LYS A 111 9.32 -5.39 17.16
N GLN A 112 8.12 -5.66 16.66
CA GLN A 112 7.08 -6.38 17.40
C GLN A 112 7.53 -7.79 17.77
N ARG A 113 8.13 -8.54 16.83
CA ARG A 113 8.67 -9.89 17.11
C ARG A 113 9.78 -9.85 18.15
N ALA A 114 10.73 -8.91 18.04
CA ALA A 114 11.80 -8.75 19.01
C ALA A 114 11.27 -8.46 20.43
N PHE A 115 10.20 -7.67 20.57
CA PHE A 115 9.57 -7.45 21.87
C PHE A 115 8.80 -8.67 22.39
N GLN A 116 8.21 -9.47 21.50
CA GLN A 116 7.58 -10.74 21.88
C GLN A 116 8.63 -11.72 22.41
N ASP A 117 9.75 -11.88 21.69
CA ASP A 117 10.86 -12.73 22.09
C ASP A 117 11.47 -12.27 23.41
N PHE A 118 11.68 -10.95 23.57
CA PHE A 118 12.19 -10.37 24.82
C PHE A 118 11.25 -10.62 25.99
N ARG A 119 9.93 -10.45 25.79
CA ARG A 119 8.91 -10.73 26.81
C ARG A 119 8.96 -12.20 27.24
N ASP A 120 9.04 -13.12 26.28
CA ASP A 120 8.99 -14.55 26.56
C ASP A 120 10.26 -15.02 27.30
N ILE A 121 11.44 -14.55 26.89
CA ILE A 121 12.72 -14.82 27.58
C ILE A 121 12.73 -14.22 28.99
N LEU A 122 12.25 -12.98 29.14
CA LEU A 122 12.20 -12.32 30.45
C LEU A 122 11.26 -13.08 31.40
N ALA A 123 10.10 -13.51 30.92
CA ALA A 123 9.17 -14.30 31.71
C ALA A 123 9.78 -15.65 32.16
N GLU A 124 10.52 -16.33 31.27
CA GLU A 124 11.22 -17.57 31.61
C GLU A 124 12.27 -17.37 32.73
N HIS A 125 13.07 -16.31 32.63
CA HIS A 125 14.07 -15.99 33.66
C HIS A 125 13.45 -15.61 35.00
N ILE A 126 12.35 -14.85 35.00
CA ILE A 126 11.61 -14.50 36.23
C ILE A 126 11.03 -15.78 36.86
N ASN A 127 10.40 -16.65 36.07
CA ASN A 127 9.82 -17.91 36.55
C ASN A 127 10.85 -18.90 37.12
N THR A 128 12.10 -18.81 36.65
CA THR A 128 13.23 -19.62 37.14
C THR A 128 13.83 -19.06 38.42
N THR A 129 13.96 -17.73 38.51
CA THR A 129 14.60 -17.05 39.65
C THR A 129 13.64 -16.85 40.83
N PHE A 130 12.36 -16.58 40.55
CA PHE A 130 11.32 -16.25 41.52
C PHE A 130 10.05 -17.10 41.28
N PRO A 131 10.02 -18.35 41.75
CA PRO A 131 8.90 -19.25 41.50
C PRO A 131 7.57 -18.80 42.14
N GLU A 132 7.61 -17.94 43.16
CA GLU A 132 6.41 -17.34 43.76
C GLU A 132 5.64 -16.38 42.82
N LEU A 133 6.30 -15.79 41.84
CA LEU A 133 5.72 -14.80 40.92
C LEU A 133 5.11 -15.40 39.65
N ARG A 134 5.12 -16.73 39.50
CA ARG A 134 4.69 -17.42 38.28
C ARG A 134 3.26 -17.07 37.86
N GLY A 135 2.33 -17.03 38.83
CA GLY A 135 0.92 -16.70 38.55
C GLY A 135 0.74 -15.29 38.00
N ASP A 136 1.48 -14.32 38.53
CA ASP A 136 1.42 -12.92 38.08
C ASP A 136 2.07 -12.76 36.70
N VAL A 137 3.19 -13.43 36.45
CA VAL A 137 3.88 -13.44 35.15
C VAL A 137 2.99 -14.05 34.06
N ASP A 138 2.31 -15.16 34.35
CA ASP A 138 1.37 -15.79 33.42
C ASP A 138 0.20 -14.86 33.07
N GLN A 139 -0.34 -14.14 34.06
CA GLN A 139 -1.39 -13.14 33.85
C GLN A 139 -0.90 -11.98 32.95
N VAL A 140 0.33 -11.50 33.15
CA VAL A 140 0.94 -10.43 32.32
C VAL A 140 1.18 -10.92 30.90
N LEU A 141 1.63 -12.17 30.72
CA LEU A 141 1.81 -12.77 29.39
C LEU A 141 0.48 -12.83 28.64
N GLU A 142 -0.59 -13.27 29.27
CA GLU A 142 -1.92 -13.34 28.67
C GLU A 142 -2.43 -11.96 28.25
N ASN A 143 -2.29 -10.96 29.13
CA ASN A 143 -2.71 -9.58 28.87
C ASN A 143 -1.88 -8.93 27.74
N THR A 144 -0.65 -9.39 27.54
CA THR A 144 0.27 -8.89 26.49
C THR A 144 0.20 -9.74 25.22
N GLY A 145 -0.73 -10.70 25.11
CA GLY A 145 -0.91 -11.55 23.92
C GLY A 145 0.17 -12.63 23.74
N GLY A 146 0.78 -13.10 24.82
CA GLY A 146 1.72 -14.22 24.84
C GLY A 146 1.02 -15.56 24.76
N ARG A 147 1.64 -16.53 24.08
CA ARG A 147 1.12 -17.90 24.03
C ARG A 147 1.45 -18.60 25.34
N ARG A 148 0.42 -19.10 26.03
CA ARG A 148 0.57 -20.05 27.12
C ARG A 148 1.38 -21.25 26.64
N ASN A 149 2.49 -21.55 27.31
CA ASN A 149 3.17 -22.83 27.17
C ASN A 149 2.44 -23.90 28.01
N VAL A 150 1.16 -24.15 27.71
CA VAL A 150 0.41 -25.29 28.28
C VAL A 150 -0.31 -26.02 27.16
N ALA A 151 0.04 -27.30 27.00
CA ALA A 151 -0.68 -28.25 26.18
C ALA A 151 -2.15 -28.24 26.60
N ARG A 152 -3.03 -27.81 25.68
CA ARG A 152 -4.47 -27.81 25.90
C ARG A 152 -4.93 -29.28 25.94
N LEU A 153 -5.07 -29.87 27.13
CA LEU A 153 -5.77 -31.14 27.28
C LEU A 153 -7.25 -30.97 26.83
N PRO A 154 -7.84 -31.98 26.16
CA PRO A 154 -9.19 -31.89 25.66
C PRO A 154 -10.20 -31.84 26.81
N ALA A 155 -11.16 -30.93 26.68
CA ALA A 155 -12.29 -30.81 27.60
C ALA A 155 -13.11 -32.11 27.56
N ILE A 156 -13.15 -32.83 28.67
CA ILE A 156 -14.10 -33.92 28.91
C ILE A 156 -15.46 -33.24 29.13
N THR A 157 -16.32 -33.27 28.11
CA THR A 157 -17.76 -33.05 28.30
C THR A 157 -18.38 -34.41 28.49
N ASP A 158 -18.80 -34.74 29.71
CA ASP A 158 -19.88 -35.71 29.84
C ASP A 158 -20.65 -35.56 31.15
N SER A 159 -21.90 -36.02 31.11
CA SER A 159 -23.01 -35.97 32.09
C SER A 159 -23.75 -34.62 32.19
N THR A 160 -25.06 -34.49 31.97
CA THR A 160 -26.17 -35.46 32.00
C THR A 160 -27.44 -34.79 31.44
N SER A 161 -28.08 -35.33 30.40
CA SER A 161 -29.52 -35.14 30.17
C SER A 161 -30.16 -36.41 29.60
N SER A 162 -30.78 -37.14 30.53
CA SER A 162 -32.03 -37.90 30.41
C SER A 162 -32.39 -38.52 29.05
N ILE A 163 -32.27 -39.85 29.05
CA ILE A 163 -32.94 -40.83 28.18
C ILE A 163 -34.47 -40.67 28.25
N THR A 164 -35.13 -40.57 27.10
CA THR A 164 -36.47 -41.15 26.84
C THR A 164 -36.71 -41.34 25.33
N GLY A 165 -36.99 -42.58 24.90
CA GLY A 165 -37.83 -42.88 23.72
C GLY A 165 -37.18 -43.49 22.47
N ASP A 166 -37.03 -44.83 22.48
CA ASP A 166 -37.35 -45.90 21.50
C ASP A 166 -37.83 -45.57 20.04
N PRO A 167 -37.92 -46.55 19.09
CA PRO A 167 -36.94 -46.87 18.07
C PRO A 167 -37.54 -46.80 16.63
N GLY A 168 -36.71 -46.78 15.57
CA GLY A 168 -37.29 -46.82 14.23
C GLY A 168 -36.33 -46.84 13.04
N LYS A 169 -36.05 -48.06 12.56
CA LYS A 169 -35.97 -48.42 11.13
C LYS A 169 -34.80 -47.86 10.29
N ALA A 170 -33.81 -48.73 10.05
CA ALA A 170 -32.93 -48.68 8.87
C ALA A 170 -33.66 -49.24 7.62
N PRO A 171 -33.04 -49.32 6.43
CA PRO A 171 -32.03 -48.47 5.77
C PRO A 171 -32.50 -48.06 4.35
N THR A 172 -31.74 -47.24 3.61
CA THR A 172 -31.59 -47.37 2.13
C THR A 172 -30.41 -46.54 1.69
N GLY A 173 -29.47 -47.17 0.99
CA GLY A 173 -28.31 -46.53 0.39
C GLY A 173 -28.50 -46.26 -1.09
N ASP A 174 -27.72 -45.32 -1.58
CA ASP A 174 -27.02 -45.27 -2.87
C ASP A 174 -26.20 -43.97 -2.80
N GLY A 175 -24.92 -43.86 -3.15
CA GLY A 175 -24.24 -44.48 -4.27
C GLY A 175 -23.70 -43.33 -5.15
N SER A 176 -22.37 -43.30 -5.32
CA SER A 176 -21.61 -42.60 -6.37
C SER A 176 -21.16 -41.13 -6.19
N GLY A 177 -19.84 -40.91 -6.38
CA GLY A 177 -19.36 -39.80 -7.22
C GLY A 177 -18.14 -38.98 -6.73
N GLY A 178 -16.93 -39.37 -7.16
CA GLY A 178 -15.81 -38.48 -7.55
C GLY A 178 -15.10 -37.66 -6.45
N ILE A 179 -13.94 -38.06 -5.91
CA ILE A 179 -12.57 -37.91 -6.45
C ILE A 179 -12.27 -36.53 -7.08
N ALA A 180 -11.59 -35.66 -6.34
CA ALA A 180 -10.54 -34.78 -6.89
C ALA A 180 -9.59 -34.34 -5.76
N ALA A 181 -8.34 -34.76 -5.91
CA ALA A 181 -7.28 -34.62 -4.95
C ALA A 181 -6.71 -33.19 -4.89
N SER A 182 -6.37 -32.81 -3.67
CA SER A 182 -5.44 -31.76 -3.29
C SER A 182 -4.07 -31.94 -3.94
N GLN A 183 -3.55 -30.90 -4.58
CA GLN A 183 -2.11 -30.72 -4.79
C GLN A 183 -1.65 -29.45 -4.09
N ALA A 184 -1.02 -29.66 -2.93
CA ALA A 184 -0.16 -28.71 -2.27
C ALA A 184 1.24 -28.81 -2.89
N SER A 185 1.71 -27.74 -3.51
CA SER A 185 3.10 -27.62 -3.96
C SER A 185 3.90 -26.84 -2.93
N SER A 186 4.75 -27.57 -2.21
CA SER A 186 5.79 -27.09 -1.31
C SER A 186 7.01 -26.64 -2.12
N VAL A 187 7.59 -25.48 -1.78
CA VAL A 187 8.90 -25.05 -2.29
C VAL A 187 9.88 -25.09 -1.11
N PRO A 188 10.99 -25.86 -1.18
CA PRO A 188 11.92 -25.98 -0.07
C PRO A 188 12.88 -24.77 0.02
N VAL A 189 13.09 -24.34 1.26
CA VAL A 189 14.11 -23.42 1.74
C VAL A 189 15.44 -24.18 1.85
N ASN A 190 16.44 -23.87 1.03
CA ASN A 190 17.85 -23.80 1.45
C ASN A 190 18.78 -23.36 0.32
N GLY A 191 19.41 -22.20 0.48
CA GLY A 191 20.50 -21.71 -0.35
C GLY A 191 21.40 -20.80 0.47
N VAL A 192 22.28 -21.40 1.27
CA VAL A 192 23.30 -20.71 2.06
C VAL A 192 24.36 -20.16 1.08
N MET A 193 24.31 -18.87 0.76
CA MET A 193 25.38 -18.20 0.02
C MET A 193 26.51 -17.89 1.00
N LYS A 194 27.61 -18.64 0.90
CA LYS A 194 28.87 -18.40 1.62
C LYS A 194 29.45 -17.04 1.22
N MET A 195 29.55 -16.11 2.17
CA MET A 195 30.37 -14.90 2.05
C MET A 195 31.84 -15.30 2.04
N SER A 196 32.53 -15.08 0.91
CA SER A 196 34.00 -15.12 0.86
C SER A 196 34.52 -13.70 1.00
N ILE A 197 35.06 -13.39 2.17
CA ILE A 197 35.82 -12.17 2.43
C ILE A 197 37.19 -12.37 1.79
N SER A 198 37.46 -11.70 0.67
CA SER A 198 38.81 -11.55 0.13
C SER A 198 39.21 -10.10 0.29
N GLY A 199 40.05 -9.84 1.29
CA GLY A 199 40.80 -8.61 1.43
C GLY A 199 42.26 -8.88 1.13
N SER A 200 42.83 -8.19 0.15
CA SER A 200 44.24 -7.77 0.10
C SER A 200 44.53 -7.13 -1.26
N GLY A 201 45.09 -5.92 -1.25
CA GLY A 201 45.62 -5.28 -2.46
C GLY A 201 45.36 -3.78 -2.50
N ARG A 202 46.13 -3.02 -1.71
CA ARG A 202 46.36 -1.59 -1.91
C ARG A 202 47.11 -1.42 -3.23
N ASP A 203 46.64 -0.55 -4.11
CA ASP A 203 47.50 0.11 -5.09
C ASP A 203 47.23 1.63 -5.02
N GLU A 204 48.11 2.32 -4.30
CA GLU A 204 48.31 3.76 -4.44
C GLU A 204 48.95 4.06 -5.81
N PRO A 205 48.53 5.11 -6.53
CA PRO A 205 49.33 5.66 -7.62
C PRO A 205 50.36 6.64 -7.07
N THR A 206 51.65 6.27 -7.09
CA THR A 206 52.76 7.21 -6.91
C THR A 206 53.01 7.99 -8.22
N PRO A 207 53.31 9.31 -8.17
CA PRO A 207 53.39 10.15 -9.36
C PRO A 207 54.74 9.97 -10.08
N THR A 208 54.72 10.11 -11.40
CA THR A 208 55.95 10.25 -12.20
C THR A 208 55.91 11.56 -12.99
N ALA A 209 57.03 12.28 -12.84
CA ALA A 209 57.57 13.47 -13.51
C ALA A 209 56.70 14.23 -14.53
#